data_AF-A0A1G2MEJ3-F1
#
_entry.id   AF-A0A1G2MEJ3-F1
#
_cell.length_a   1.000
_cell.length_b   1.000
_cell.length_c   1.000
_cell.angle_alpha   90.00
_cell.angle_beta   90.00
_cell.angle_gamma   90.00
#
_symmetry.space_group_name_H-M   'P 1'
#
loop_
_entity.id
_entity.type
_entity.pdbx_description
1 polymer ?
#
loop_
_entity_poly.entity_id
_entity_poly.type
_entity_poly.pdbx_seq_one_letter_code
_entity_poly.pdbx_strand_id
1 'polypeptide(L)'
;MVNFVTNLFIALVTFVYLLAGGKIRKIYRDVISERAILLPMAIFDNTAWVAFAFALSVVPIAVATALSESYIIIAVILGLVFNKERLQAYQKIGLIIALVSAIILAAVTA
;
A
#
# COMPACT_ATOMS: atom_id res chain seq x y z
N MET A 1 -9.49 -13.83 2.03
CA MET A 1 -8.86 -14.89 2.86
C MET A 1 -7.50 -15.36 2.34
N VAL A 2 -7.32 -15.56 1.03
CA VAL A 2 -6.03 -16.01 0.46
C VAL A 2 -4.85 -15.10 0.87
N ASN A 3 -4.98 -13.77 0.71
CA ASN A 3 -3.92 -12.82 1.12
C ASN A 3 -3.55 -12.91 2.61
N PHE A 4 -4.53 -13.12 3.51
CA PHE A 4 -4.25 -13.22 4.94
C PHE A 4 -3.42 -14.47 5.27
N VAL A 5 -3.80 -15.62 4.70
CA VAL A 5 -3.10 -16.89 4.92
C VAL A 5 -1.71 -16.84 4.29
N THR A 6 -1.58 -16.30 3.08
CA THR A 6 -0.28 -16.15 2.40
C THR A 6 0.64 -15.20 3.16
N ASN A 7 0.15 -14.05 3.60
CA ASN A 7 0.94 -13.09 4.38
C ASN A 7 1.36 -13.67 5.73
N LEU A 8 0.47 -14.39 6.42
CA LEU A 8 0.78 -15.05 7.68
C LEU A 8 1.85 -16.14 7.50
N PHE A 9 1.74 -16.94 6.44
CA PHE A 9 2.71 -17.97 6.12
C PHE A 9 4.09 -17.37 5.80
N ILE A 10 4.14 -16.36 4.93
CA ILE A 10 5.38 -15.65 4.59
C ILE A 10 5.97 -15.01 5.85
N ALA A 11 5.16 -14.35 6.67
CA ALA A 11 5.61 -13.74 7.91
C ALA A 11 6.23 -14.77 8.85
N LEU A 12 5.60 -15.92 9.06
CA LEU A 12 6.12 -17.00 9.91
C LEU A 12 7.44 -17.57 9.35
N VAL A 13 7.50 -17.90 8.06
CA VAL A 13 8.71 -18.45 7.44
C VAL A 13 9.85 -17.45 7.51
N THR A 14 9.59 -16.17 7.21
CA THR A 14 10.59 -15.10 7.26
C THR A 14 11.04 -14.84 8.70
N PHE A 15 10.13 -14.91 9.66
CA PHE A 15 10.43 -14.75 11.08
C PHE A 15 11.32 -15.89 11.60
N VAL A 16 10.99 -17.14 11.28
CA VAL A 16 11.82 -18.31 11.63
C VAL A 16 13.19 -18.25 10.96
N TYR A 17 13.26 -17.84 9.70
CA TYR A 17 14.52 -17.63 8.99
C TYR A 17 15.39 -16.55 9.65
N LEU A 18 14.80 -15.44 10.06
CA LEU A 18 15.50 -14.34 10.74
C LEU A 18 15.95 -14.73 12.15
N LEU A 19 15.14 -15.52 12.87
CA LEU A 19 15.50 -16.10 14.16
C LEU A 19 16.71 -17.03 14.02
N ALA A 20 16.66 -17.97 13.05
CA ALA A 20 17.75 -18.92 12.78
C ALA A 20 19.06 -18.22 12.36
N GLY A 21 18.96 -17.06 11.69
CA GLY A 21 20.11 -16.24 11.30
C GLY A 21 20.72 -15.38 12.42
N GLY A 22 20.14 -15.35 13.63
CA GLY A 22 20.65 -14.56 14.78
C GLY A 22 20.61 -13.04 14.58
N LYS A 23 19.94 -12.53 13.53
CA LYS A 23 19.93 -11.10 13.16
C LYS A 23 18.89 -10.27 13.92
N ILE A 24 18.16 -10.86 14.86
CA ILE A 24 17.09 -10.22 15.64
C ILE A 24 17.56 -8.93 16.31
N ARG A 25 18.78 -8.94 16.87
CA ARG A 25 19.35 -7.78 17.56
C ARG A 25 19.65 -6.62 16.61
N LYS A 26 19.95 -6.92 15.34
CA LYS A 26 20.14 -5.93 14.27
C LYS A 26 18.80 -5.33 13.87
N ILE A 27 17.78 -6.15 13.66
CA ILE A 27 16.42 -5.68 13.33
C ILE A 27 15.86 -4.79 14.43
N TYR A 28 15.99 -5.19 15.70
CA TYR A 28 15.51 -4.38 16.81
C TYR A 28 16.20 -3.02 16.86
N ARG A 29 17.51 -2.99 16.55
CA ARG A 29 18.27 -1.73 16.45
C ARG A 29 17.80 -0.89 15.26
N ASP A 30 17.58 -1.50 14.10
CA ASP A 30 17.11 -0.82 12.89
C ASP A 30 15.70 -0.24 13.09
N VAL A 31 14.81 -0.99 13.76
CA VAL A 31 13.44 -0.53 14.09
C VAL A 31 13.48 0.65 15.06
N ILE A 32 14.37 0.65 16.05
CA ILE A 32 14.51 1.78 16.98
C ILE A 32 15.17 2.98 16.30
N SER A 33 16.19 2.76 15.47
CA SER A 33 16.90 3.80 14.73
C SER A 33 15.96 4.53 13.78
N GLU A 34 15.16 3.78 13.03
CA GLU A 34 14.26 4.30 12.00
C GLU A 34 12.82 4.51 12.49
N ARG A 35 12.59 4.49 13.82
CA ARG A 35 11.25 4.61 14.41
C ARG A 35 10.51 5.88 13.97
N ALA A 36 11.25 6.96 13.68
CA ALA A 36 10.68 8.23 13.26
C ALA A 36 9.98 8.14 11.89
N ILE A 37 10.37 7.19 11.03
CA ILE A 37 9.78 6.96 9.72
C ILE A 37 8.80 5.79 9.77
N LEU A 38 9.19 4.70 10.44
CA LEU A 38 8.39 3.48 10.54
C LEU A 38 7.08 3.69 11.29
N LEU A 39 7.09 4.50 12.35
CA LEU A 39 5.93 4.66 13.21
C LEU A 39 4.81 5.49 12.53
N PRO A 40 5.08 6.64 11.89
CA PRO A 40 4.09 7.30 11.06
C PRO A 40 3.60 6.41 9.91
N MET A 41 4.51 5.73 9.21
CA MET A 41 4.16 4.84 8.09
C MET A 41 3.17 3.75 8.54
N ALA A 42 3.43 3.08 9.66
CA ALA A 42 2.55 2.05 10.21
C ALA A 42 1.20 2.63 10.69
N ILE A 43 1.18 3.84 11.26
CA ILE A 43 -0.06 4.49 11.67
C ILE A 43 -0.91 4.85 10.44
N PHE A 44 -0.32 5.48 9.42
CA PHE A 44 -1.03 5.85 8.20
C PHE A 44 -1.57 4.62 7.46
N ASP A 45 -0.79 3.55 7.37
CA ASP A 45 -1.20 2.31 6.71
C ASP A 45 -2.39 1.65 7.44
N ASN A 46 -2.30 1.47 8.76
CA ASN A 46 -3.41 0.91 9.54
C ASN A 46 -4.64 1.81 9.51
N THR A 47 -4.46 3.13 9.57
CA THR A 47 -5.58 4.09 9.49
C THR A 47 -6.27 4.02 8.13
N ALA A 48 -5.52 3.89 7.04
CA ALA A 48 -6.07 3.71 5.70
C ALA A 48 -6.88 2.42 5.59
N TRP A 49 -6.39 1.30 6.15
CA TRP A 49 -7.13 0.04 6.19
C TRP A 49 -8.43 0.12 6.99
N VAL A 50 -8.41 0.79 8.15
CA VAL A 50 -9.62 1.00 8.96
C VAL A 50 -10.63 1.88 8.22
N ALA A 51 -10.17 2.96 7.59
CA ALA A 51 -11.02 3.84 6.79
C ALA A 51 -11.61 3.10 5.58
N PHE A 52 -10.84 2.24 4.91
CA PHE A 52 -11.32 1.40 3.82
C PHE A 52 -12.39 0.39 4.29
N ALA A 53 -12.15 -0.29 5.41
CA ALA A 53 -13.14 -1.20 5.99
C ALA A 53 -14.44 -0.48 6.38
N PHE A 54 -14.33 0.76 6.87
CA PHE A 54 -15.49 1.61 7.12
C PHE A 54 -16.20 2.02 5.82
N ALA A 55 -15.47 2.39 4.77
CA ALA A 55 -16.07 2.73 3.48
C ALA A 55 -16.88 1.55 2.88
N LEU A 56 -16.37 0.32 3.03
CA LEU A 56 -17.05 -0.90 2.60
C LEU A 56 -18.35 -1.19 3.37
N SER A 57 -18.54 -0.63 4.57
CA SER A 57 -19.79 -0.82 5.33
C SER A 57 -20.89 0.17 4.91
N VAL A 58 -20.51 1.29 4.29
CA VAL A 58 -21.42 2.38 3.92
C VAL A 58 -21.72 2.42 2.42
N VAL A 59 -20.79 1.95 1.59
CA VAL A 59 -20.84 2.08 0.12
C VAL A 59 -20.67 0.70 -0.54
N PRO A 60 -21.31 0.43 -1.69
CA PRO A 60 -21.07 -0.79 -2.45
C PRO A 60 -19.58 -1.06 -2.67
N ILE A 61 -19.19 -2.32 -2.49
CA ILE A 61 -17.80 -2.78 -2.56
C ILE A 61 -17.11 -2.27 -3.82
N ALA A 62 -17.82 -2.32 -4.95
CA ALA A 62 -17.39 -1.82 -6.25
C ALA A 62 -16.84 -0.38 -6.26
N VAL A 63 -17.59 0.52 -5.64
CA VAL A 63 -17.26 1.95 -5.60
C VAL A 63 -16.10 2.17 -4.64
N ALA A 64 -16.11 1.49 -3.49
CA ALA A 64 -15.01 1.56 -2.53
C ALA A 64 -13.69 1.00 -3.12
N THR A 65 -13.73 -0.10 -3.88
CA THR A 65 -12.56 -0.65 -4.57
C THR A 65 -12.07 0.26 -5.67
N ALA A 66 -12.96 0.81 -6.49
CA ALA A 66 -12.60 1.76 -7.55
C ALA A 66 -11.90 3.02 -7.03
N LEU A 67 -12.44 3.61 -5.96
CA LEU A 67 -11.83 4.77 -5.30
C LEU A 67 -10.48 4.41 -4.69
N SER A 68 -10.35 3.21 -4.13
CA SER A 68 -9.09 2.75 -3.56
C SER A 68 -8.02 2.48 -4.62
N GLU A 69 -8.37 1.90 -5.77
CA GLU A 69 -7.41 1.70 -6.86
C GLU A 69 -6.97 3.02 -7.52
N SER A 70 -7.80 4.05 -7.42
CA SER A 70 -7.45 5.40 -7.86
C SER A 70 -6.39 6.08 -6.96
N TYR A 71 -5.97 5.46 -5.85
CA TYR A 71 -4.90 6.02 -4.98
C TYR A 71 -3.58 6.22 -5.72
N ILE A 72 -3.35 5.50 -6.83
CA ILE A 72 -2.16 5.65 -7.69
C ILE A 72 -2.00 7.11 -8.13
N ILE A 73 -3.10 7.81 -8.40
CA ILE A 73 -3.07 9.24 -8.79
C ILE A 73 -2.52 10.09 -7.63
N ILE A 74 -3.01 9.84 -6.41
CA ILE A 74 -2.56 10.54 -5.21
C ILE A 74 -1.08 10.24 -4.96
N ALA A 75 -0.65 8.99 -5.11
CA ALA A 75 0.75 8.59 -4.97
C ALA A 75 1.65 9.34 -5.97
N VAL A 76 1.23 9.47 -7.23
CA VAL A 76 1.97 10.25 -8.23
C VAL A 76 2.00 11.73 -7.89
N ILE A 77 0.89 12.33 -7.47
CA ILE A 77 0.86 13.73 -7.06
C ILE A 77 1.81 13.96 -5.88
N LEU A 78 1.79 13.08 -4.88
CA LEU A 78 2.69 13.14 -3.73
C LEU A 78 4.15 12.95 -4.15
N GLY A 79 4.44 12.02 -5.07
CA GLY A 79 5.79 11.83 -5.62
C GLY A 79 6.31 13.05 -6.39
N LEU A 80 5.45 13.73 -7.14
CA LEU A 80 5.79 14.96 -7.84
C LEU A 80 6.00 16.14 -6.86
N VAL A 81 5.14 16.28 -5.85
CA VAL A 81 5.16 17.44 -4.94
C VAL A 81 6.21 17.30 -3.84
N PHE A 82 6.25 16.15 -3.16
CA PHE A 82 7.14 15.91 -2.02
C PHE A 82 8.48 15.32 -2.44
N ASN A 83 8.47 14.33 -3.34
CA ASN A 83 9.70 13.67 -3.79
C ASN A 83 10.36 14.37 -4.99
N LYS A 84 9.68 15.38 -5.57
CA LYS A 84 10.15 16.16 -6.74
C LYS A 84 10.56 15.27 -7.91
N GLU A 85 9.86 14.15 -8.09
CA GLU A 85 10.14 13.19 -9.14
C GLU A 85 9.92 13.81 -10.53
N ARG A 86 10.79 13.50 -11.48
CA ARG A 86 10.64 13.91 -12.88
C ARG A 86 10.12 12.72 -13.69
N LEU A 87 8.82 12.75 -14.01
CA LEU A 87 8.19 11.69 -14.79
C LEU A 87 8.68 11.70 -16.24
N GLN A 88 9.24 10.57 -16.68
CA GLN A 88 9.60 10.32 -18.07
C GLN A 88 8.35 10.08 -18.93
N ALA A 89 8.44 10.28 -20.25
CA ALA A 89 7.27 10.28 -21.14
C ALA A 89 6.46 8.98 -21.09
N TYR A 90 7.12 7.82 -20.99
CA TYR A 90 6.42 6.53 -20.88
C TYR A 90 5.73 6.33 -19.52
N GLN A 91 6.24 6.92 -18.43
CA GLN A 91 5.59 6.87 -17.11
C GLN A 91 4.29 7.67 -17.12
N LYS A 92 4.24 8.77 -17.90
CA LYS A 92 3.01 9.55 -18.11
C LYS A 92 1.96 8.74 -18.87
N ILE A 93 2.38 7.99 -19.89
CA ILE A 93 1.48 7.08 -20.63
C ILE A 93 0.97 5.98 -19.70
N GLY A 94 1.86 5.36 -18.91
CA GLY A 94 1.49 4.35 -17.92
C GLY A 94 0.49 4.87 -16.88
N LEU A 95 0.66 6.11 -16.41
CA LEU A 95 -0.29 6.75 -15.50
C LEU A 95 -1.67 6.91 -16.14
N ILE A 96 -1.74 7.38 -17.39
CA ILE A 96 -3.02 7.54 -18.11
C ILE A 96 -3.71 6.18 -18.27
N ILE A 97 -2.97 5.14 -18.65
CA ILE A 97 -3.51 3.78 -18.80
C ILE A 97 -4.04 3.26 -17.45
N ALA A 98 -3.29 3.44 -16.37
CA ALA A 98 -3.73 3.03 -15.03
C ALA A 98 -5.03 3.74 -14.60
N LEU A 99 -5.12 5.05 -14.88
CA LEU A 99 -6.31 5.86 -14.64
C LEU A 99 -7.53 5.33 -15.41
N VAL A 100 -7.37 5.09 -16.71
CA VAL A 100 -8.44 4.55 -17.57
C VAL A 100 -8.88 3.17 -17.09
N SER A 101 -7.95 2.29 -16.75
CA SER A 101 -8.26 0.97 -16.22
C SER A 101 -9.04 1.03 -14.91
N ALA A 102 -8.66 1.90 -13.98
CA ALA A 102 -9.38 2.09 -12.72
C ALA A 102 -10.82 2.60 -12.95
N ILE A 103 -11.01 3.53 -13.90
CA ILE A 103 -12.34 4.04 -14.27
C ILE A 103 -13.20 2.93 -14.92
N ILE A 104 -12.62 2.13 -15.81
CA ILE A 104 -13.32 1.00 -16.44
C ILE A 104 -13.72 -0.03 -15.38
N LEU A 105 -12.81 -0.37 -14.47
CA LEU A 105 -13.10 -1.30 -13.39
C LEU A 105 -14.23 -0.78 -12.50
N ALA A 106 -14.20 0.52 -12.17
CA ALA A 106 -15.27 1.19 -11.45
C ALA A 106 -16.61 1.07 -12.18
N ALA A 107 -16.64 1.36 -13.48
CA ALA A 107 -17.86 1.36 -14.28
C ALA A 107 -18.45 -0.04 -14.50
N VAL A 108 -17.61 -1.08 -14.57
CA VAL A 108 -18.06 -2.48 -14.72
C VAL A 108 -18.53 -3.07 -13.40
N THR A 109 -17.95 -2.65 -12.28
CA THR A 109 -18.24 -3.22 -10.96
C THR A 109 -19.39 -2.48 -10.25
N ALA A 110 -19.62 -1.19 -10.58
CA ALA A 110 -20.71 -0.37 -10.02
C ALA A 110 -22.10 -0.83 -10.49
#